data_AF-A0A951GGN3-F1
#
_entry.id   AF-A0A951GGN3-F1
#
_cell.length_a   1.000
_cell.length_b   1.000
_cell.length_c   1.000
_cell.angle_alpha   90.00
_cell.angle_beta   90.00
_cell.angle_gamma   90.00
#
_symmetry.space_group_name_H-M   'P 1'
#
loop_
_entity.id
_entity.type
_entity.pdbx_description
1 polymer ?
#
loop_
_entity_poly.entity_id
_entity_poly.type
_entity_poly.pdbx_seq_one_letter_code
_entity_poly.pdbx_strand_id
1 'polypeptide(L)'
;MAKIEQYAARGVWDPPTYSQAVKVTGAEAILCIAGQVAYGDNGSAAHVGDFKAQARATLQAVKAQVEAGGGTMANVVKVNTYLTDIRHRADY
;
A
#
# COMPACT_ATOMS: atom_id res chain seq x y z
N MET A 1 -13.37 -12.52 12.65
CA MET A 1 -12.85 -11.85 11.44
C MET A 1 -12.88 -10.36 11.66
N ALA A 2 -11.80 -9.66 11.32
CA ALA A 2 -11.75 -8.21 11.41
C ALA A 2 -12.81 -7.57 10.50
N LYS A 3 -13.44 -6.51 10.98
CA LYS A 3 -14.35 -5.67 10.20
C LYS A 3 -13.64 -4.36 9.87
N ILE A 4 -13.60 -4.04 8.58
CA ILE A 4 -12.96 -2.82 8.04
C ILE A 4 -14.07 -1.95 7.46
N GLU A 5 -14.26 -0.76 8.04
CA GLU A 5 -15.26 0.21 7.60
C GLU A 5 -14.57 1.49 7.15
N GLN A 6 -14.72 1.82 5.87
CA GLN A 6 -14.22 3.07 5.29
C GLN A 6 -15.29 4.16 5.45
N TYR A 7 -14.88 5.38 5.76
CA TYR A 7 -15.79 6.51 5.88
C TYR A 7 -15.08 7.85 5.66
N ALA A 8 -15.86 8.87 5.31
CA ALA A 8 -15.46 10.27 5.33
C ALA A 8 -16.41 11.04 6.27
N ALA A 9 -15.85 11.97 7.04
CA ALA A 9 -16.65 12.79 7.95
C ALA A 9 -17.55 13.76 7.16
N ARG A 10 -18.72 14.08 7.71
CA ARG A 10 -19.63 15.07 7.11
C ARG A 10 -18.88 16.41 6.94
N GLY A 11 -18.91 16.95 5.72
CA GLY A 11 -18.22 18.21 5.39
C GLY A 11 -16.78 18.06 4.93
N VAL A 12 -16.24 16.84 4.88
CA VAL A 12 -14.93 16.53 4.30
C VAL A 12 -15.13 15.95 2.89
N TRP A 13 -14.34 16.40 1.92
CA TRP A 13 -14.33 15.84 0.57
C TRP A 13 -13.94 14.36 0.59
N ASP A 14 -14.72 13.51 -0.06
CA ASP A 14 -14.44 12.06 -0.16
C ASP A 14 -13.86 11.74 -1.55
N PRO A 15 -12.55 11.48 -1.66
CA PRO A 15 -11.90 11.26 -2.94
C PRO A 15 -12.10 9.82 -3.43
N PRO A 16 -12.25 9.59 -4.75
CA PRO A 16 -12.51 8.26 -5.28
C PRO A 16 -11.31 7.30 -5.20
N THR A 17 -10.11 7.80 -4.91
CA THR A 17 -8.86 7.01 -5.02
C THR A 17 -8.32 6.50 -3.68
N TYR A 18 -8.86 6.95 -2.54
CA TYR A 18 -8.46 6.48 -1.21
C TYR A 18 -9.54 6.79 -0.16
N SER A 19 -9.56 6.06 0.95
CA SER A 19 -10.47 6.33 2.06
C SER A 19 -9.92 7.42 2.98
N GLN A 20 -10.74 8.43 3.31
CA GLN A 20 -10.36 9.46 4.28
C GLN A 20 -10.06 8.88 5.67
N ALA A 21 -10.88 7.94 6.13
CA ALA A 21 -10.69 7.22 7.38
C ALA A 21 -11.10 5.75 7.25
N VAL A 22 -10.50 4.91 8.07
CA VAL A 22 -10.80 3.49 8.17
C VAL A 22 -10.94 3.11 9.65
N LYS A 23 -12.07 2.51 10.02
CA LYS A 23 -12.30 1.92 11.35
C LYS A 23 -12.11 0.41 11.25
N VAL A 24 -11.23 -0.13 12.09
CA VAL A 24 -10.97 -1.57 12.18
C VAL A 24 -11.46 -2.07 13.54
N THR A 25 -12.32 -3.10 13.55
CA THR A 25 -12.77 -3.76 14.78
C THR A 25 -12.59 -5.27 14.68
N GLY A 26 -12.39 -5.95 15.82
CA GLY A 26 -12.22 -7.41 15.85
C GLY A 26 -10.96 -7.92 15.12
N ALA A 27 -9.94 -7.07 14.97
CA ALA A 27 -8.63 -7.49 14.49
C ALA A 27 -7.85 -8.14 15.64
N GLU A 28 -7.35 -9.34 15.38
CA GLU A 28 -6.53 -10.10 16.33
C GLU A 28 -5.04 -9.74 16.22
N ALA A 29 -4.63 -9.20 15.07
CA ALA A 29 -3.27 -8.77 14.81
C ALA A 29 -3.25 -7.48 13.96
N ILE A 30 -2.18 -6.69 14.13
CA ILE A 30 -1.84 -5.55 13.30
C ILE A 30 -0.45 -5.80 12.73
N LEU A 31 -0.32 -5.82 11.41
CA LEU A 31 0.96 -5.96 10.72
C LEU A 31 1.48 -4.59 10.30
N CYS A 32 2.59 -4.16 10.89
CA CYS A 32 3.30 -2.93 10.52
C CYS A 32 4.41 -3.28 9.53
N ILE A 33 4.17 -3.03 8.23
CA ILE A 33 5.12 -3.36 7.16
C ILE A 33 6.04 -2.16 6.91
N ALA A 34 7.36 -2.38 6.93
CA ALA A 34 8.33 -1.35 6.54
C ALA A 34 8.16 -0.94 5.08
N GLY A 35 8.66 0.25 4.71
CA GLY A 35 8.63 0.73 3.34
C GLY A 35 9.26 -0.29 2.38
N GLN A 36 8.49 -0.71 1.37
CA GLN A 36 8.97 -1.61 0.33
C GLN A 36 9.50 -0.80 -0.86
N VAL A 37 10.45 -1.38 -1.59
CA VAL A 37 11.02 -0.82 -2.82
C VAL A 37 11.29 -1.95 -3.83
N ALA A 38 11.56 -1.58 -5.08
CA ALA A 38 11.93 -2.53 -6.13
C ALA A 38 13.39 -2.98 -5.99
N TYR A 39 13.65 -3.97 -5.14
CA TYR A 39 14.96 -4.61 -5.05
C TYR A 39 15.18 -5.63 -6.16
N GLY A 40 16.38 -5.67 -6.71
CA GLY A 40 16.90 -6.84 -7.43
C GLY A 40 17.42 -7.89 -6.44
N ASP A 41 17.77 -9.08 -6.94
CA ASP A 41 18.10 -10.25 -6.11
C ASP A 41 19.28 -10.05 -5.14
N ASN A 42 20.12 -9.05 -5.39
CA ASN A 42 21.28 -8.68 -4.58
C ASN A 42 21.07 -7.39 -3.75
N GLY A 43 19.84 -6.90 -3.65
CA GLY A 43 19.51 -5.64 -2.96
C GLY A 43 19.83 -4.37 -3.77
N SER A 44 20.24 -4.49 -5.03
CA SER A 44 20.35 -3.33 -5.93
C SER A 44 18.99 -2.80 -6.35
N ALA A 45 18.96 -1.63 -6.99
CA ALA A 45 17.73 -1.10 -7.58
C ALA A 45 17.33 -1.89 -8.84
N ALA A 46 16.14 -2.50 -8.84
CA ALA A 46 15.58 -3.13 -10.02
C ALA A 46 14.92 -2.09 -10.96
N HIS A 47 14.77 -2.48 -12.22
CA HIS A 47 14.03 -1.73 -13.24
C HIS A 47 14.46 -0.25 -13.42
N VAL A 48 15.77 0.00 -13.44
CA VAL A 48 16.32 1.35 -13.60
C VAL A 48 15.76 2.00 -14.87
N GLY A 49 15.15 3.18 -14.72
CA GLY A 49 14.53 3.93 -15.81
C GLY A 49 13.09 3.55 -16.15
N ASP A 50 12.53 2.49 -15.54
CA ASP A 50 11.12 2.09 -15.72
C ASP A 50 10.35 2.21 -14.39
N PHE A 51 9.77 3.39 -14.17
CA PHE A 51 8.96 3.67 -12.98
C PHE A 51 7.81 2.68 -12.80
N LYS A 52 7.10 2.31 -13.88
CA LYS A 52 5.92 1.45 -13.77
C LYS A 52 6.31 0.03 -13.34
N ALA A 53 7.45 -0.47 -13.82
CA ALA A 53 7.98 -1.74 -13.35
C ALA A 53 8.46 -1.65 -11.90
N GLN A 54 9.11 -0.55 -11.50
CA GLN A 54 9.48 -0.32 -10.09
C GLN A 54 8.25 -0.29 -9.16
N ALA A 55 7.19 0.40 -9.56
CA ALA A 55 5.97 0.51 -8.77
C ALA A 55 5.27 -0.85 -8.64
N ARG A 56 5.16 -1.61 -9.73
CA ARG A 56 4.64 -2.99 -9.70
C ARG A 56 5.45 -3.87 -8.76
N ALA A 57 6.77 -3.89 -8.89
CA ALA A 57 7.64 -4.70 -8.02
C ALA A 57 7.48 -4.32 -6.54
N THR A 58 7.40 -3.02 -6.25
CA THR A 58 7.18 -2.50 -4.89
C THR A 58 5.84 -2.97 -4.30
N LEU A 59 4.74 -2.87 -5.07
CA LEU A 59 3.43 -3.33 -4.63
C LEU A 59 3.35 -4.86 -4.49
N GLN A 60 4.06 -5.62 -5.32
CA GLN A 60 4.18 -7.07 -5.16
C GLN A 60 4.94 -7.44 -3.88
N ALA A 61 5.98 -6.69 -3.52
CA ALA A 61 6.67 -6.88 -2.25
C ALA A 61 5.74 -6.61 -1.05
N VAL A 62 4.94 -5.53 -1.10
CA VAL A 62 3.90 -5.26 -0.07
C VAL A 62 2.93 -6.44 0.03
N LYS A 63 2.42 -6.92 -1.11
CA LYS A 63 1.51 -8.08 -1.15
C LYS A 63 2.14 -9.31 -0.51
N ALA A 64 3.39 -9.63 -0.84
CA ALA A 64 4.10 -10.76 -0.29
C ALA A 64 4.24 -10.68 1.24
N GLN A 65 4.52 -9.50 1.79
CA GLN A 65 4.59 -9.29 3.24
C GLN A 65 3.21 -9.48 3.92
N VAL A 66 2.15 -8.96 3.31
CA VAL A 66 0.77 -9.14 3.81
C VAL A 66 0.37 -10.62 3.82
N GLU A 67 0.64 -11.34 2.73
CA GLU A 67 0.34 -12.76 2.59
C GLU A 67 1.16 -13.62 3.57
N ALA A 68 2.46 -13.31 3.74
CA ALA A 68 3.31 -13.97 4.73
C ALA A 68 2.82 -13.76 6.18
N GLY A 69 2.19 -12.61 6.46
CA GLY A 69 1.53 -12.32 7.73
C GLY A 69 0.15 -12.98 7.91
N GLY A 70 -0.30 -13.80 6.95
CA GLY A 70 -1.59 -14.50 6.98
C GLY A 70 -2.78 -13.66 6.51
N GLY A 71 -2.53 -12.50 5.88
CA GLY A 71 -3.56 -11.62 5.34
C GLY A 71 -3.70 -11.69 3.83
N THR A 72 -4.49 -10.76 3.28
CA THR A 72 -4.65 -10.50 1.85
C THR A 72 -4.62 -8.99 1.61
N MET A 73 -4.47 -8.55 0.35
CA MET A 73 -4.51 -7.11 0.03
C MET A 73 -5.81 -6.41 0.45
N ALA A 74 -6.92 -7.15 0.63
CA ALA A 74 -8.17 -6.61 1.16
C ALA A 74 -8.06 -6.19 2.65
N ASN A 75 -7.02 -6.63 3.36
CA ASN A 75 -6.76 -6.26 4.75
C ASN A 75 -5.93 -4.97 4.88
N VAL A 76 -5.40 -4.41 3.78
CA VAL A 76 -4.60 -3.18 3.83
C VAL A 76 -5.51 -1.97 4.06
N VAL A 77 -5.30 -1.28 5.18
CA VAL A 77 -6.13 -0.14 5.60
C VAL A 77 -5.50 1.22 5.33
N LYS A 78 -4.18 1.26 5.12
CA LYS A 78 -3.42 2.47 4.82
C LYS A 78 -2.17 2.13 4.02
N VAL A 79 -1.87 2.95 3.02
CA VAL A 79 -0.61 2.93 2.27
C VAL A 79 -0.03 4.34 2.30
N ASN A 80 1.27 4.43 2.57
CA ASN A 80 2.03 5.66 2.42
C ASN A 80 2.96 5.48 1.22
N THR A 81 2.73 6.26 0.16
CA THR A 81 3.55 6.22 -1.06
C THR A 81 4.47 7.42 -1.10
N TYR A 82 5.75 7.17 -1.33
CA TYR A 82 6.76 8.20 -1.55
C TYR A 82 7.30 8.07 -2.96
N LEU A 83 7.29 9.17 -3.70
CA LEU A 83 7.79 9.25 -5.06
C LEU A 83 8.93 10.26 -5.10
N THR A 84 9.98 9.94 -5.84
CA THR A 84 11.06 10.91 -6.13
C THR A 84 10.59 12.00 -7.09
N ASP A 85 9.57 11.70 -7.90
CA ASP A 85 8.93 12.63 -8.82
C ASP A 85 7.41 12.48 -8.78
N ILE A 86 6.71 13.55 -8.40
CA ILE A 86 5.26 13.55 -8.21
C ILE A 86 4.48 13.36 -9.52
N ARG A 87 5.11 13.60 -10.68
CA ARG A 87 4.47 13.41 -11.99
C ARG A 87 4.00 11.96 -12.19
N HIS A 88 4.64 11.01 -11.52
CA HIS A 88 4.31 9.60 -11.56
C HIS A 88 3.15 9.17 -10.66
N ARG A 89 2.52 10.10 -9.92
CA ARG A 89 1.44 9.76 -8.98
C ARG A 89 0.26 9.02 -9.62
N ALA A 90 -0.03 9.30 -10.88
CA ALA A 90 -1.13 8.67 -11.60
C ALA A 90 -0.72 7.39 -12.37
N ASP A 91 0.56 7.01 -12.32
CA ASP A 91 1.14 5.96 -13.17
C ASP A 91 1.23 4.57 -12.50
N TYR A 92 0.92 4.46 -11.21
CA TYR A 92 1.07 3.22 -10.43
C TYR A 92 -0.26 2.64 -9.94
#